data_AF-A0A101G5R7-F1
#
_entry.id   AF-A0A101G5R7-F1
#
_cell.length_a   1.000
_cell.length_b   1.000
_cell.length_c   1.000
_cell.angle_alpha   90.00
_cell.angle_beta   90.00
_cell.angle_gamma   90.00
#
_symmetry.space_group_name_H-M   'P 1'
#
loop_
_entity.id
_entity.type
_entity.pdbx_description
1 polymer ?
#
loop_
_entity_poly.entity_id
_entity_poly.type
_entity_poly.pdbx_seq_one_letter_code
_entity_poly.pdbx_strand_id
1 'polypeptide(L)'
;MKVFGEEICLSTNGFSDIRDVTDQVRKMVKKSGIREGLVHVFVLGSTASITSIEYEPALVQDMKDILEKLIPKSIRSHHSETIFIQVMGVE
;
A
#
# COMPACT_ATOMS: atom_id res chain seq x y z
N MET A 1 2.22 -17.58 22.95
CA MET A 1 1.63 -16.63 21.98
C MET A 1 2.06 -17.06 20.58
N LYS A 2 1.12 -17.41 19.69
CA LYS A 2 1.46 -17.79 18.31
C LYS A 2 1.57 -16.52 17.48
N VAL A 3 2.68 -16.37 16.75
CA VAL A 3 2.88 -15.29 15.78
C VAL A 3 3.05 -15.93 14.41
N PHE A 4 2.39 -15.35 13.40
CA PHE A 4 2.44 -15.81 12.03
C PHE A 4 2.58 -14.57 11.14
N GLY A 5 3.49 -14.62 10.17
CA GLY A 5 3.74 -13.51 9.25
C GLY A 5 4.16 -14.03 7.88
N GLU A 6 3.68 -13.36 6.83
CA GLU A 6 4.09 -13.58 5.44
C GLU A 6 4.12 -12.22 4.74
N GLU A 7 4.78 -12.19 3.58
CA GLU A 7 4.86 -11.01 2.71
C GLU A 7 3.87 -11.16 1.55
N ILE A 8 3.27 -10.04 1.15
CA ILE A 8 2.45 -9.94 -0.06
C ILE A 8 3.19 -9.02 -1.03
N CYS A 9 3.66 -9.58 -2.15
CA CYS A 9 4.29 -8.80 -3.21
C CYS A 9 3.24 -8.41 -4.26
N LEU A 10 3.14 -7.10 -4.56
CA LEU A 10 2.20 -6.55 -5.53
C LEU A 10 2.94 -5.64 -6.50
N SER A 11 2.66 -5.80 -7.79
CA SER A 11 3.02 -4.81 -8.79
C SER A 11 1.93 -3.74 -8.87
N THR A 12 2.34 -2.48 -8.93
CA THR A 12 1.47 -1.32 -9.06
C THR A 12 1.85 -0.52 -10.31
N ASN A 13 0.90 0.25 -10.83
CA ASN A 13 1.14 1.15 -11.96
C ASN A 13 1.71 2.52 -11.54
N GLY A 14 2.02 2.72 -10.26
CA GLY A 14 2.39 4.01 -9.68
C GLY A 14 1.21 4.99 -9.56
N PHE A 15 1.50 6.23 -9.12
CA PHE A 15 0.55 7.36 -9.09
C PHE A 15 -0.83 7.05 -8.49
N SER A 16 -0.88 6.71 -7.20
CA SER A 16 -2.12 6.42 -6.47
C SER A 16 -2.90 5.22 -7.01
N ASP A 17 -2.22 4.21 -7.56
CA ASP A 17 -2.83 2.91 -7.86
C ASP A 17 -3.37 2.24 -6.59
N ILE A 18 -4.65 1.88 -6.58
CA ILE A 18 -5.36 1.31 -5.43
C ILE A 18 -5.65 -0.17 -5.71
N ARG A 19 -5.03 -1.04 -4.91
CA ARG A 19 -5.13 -2.50 -5.07
C ARG A 19 -5.88 -3.08 -3.87
N ASP A 20 -6.91 -3.88 -4.13
CA ASP A 20 -7.56 -4.66 -3.09
C ASP A 20 -6.66 -5.83 -2.66
N VAL A 21 -6.36 -5.88 -1.36
CA VAL A 21 -5.54 -6.93 -0.72
C VAL A 21 -6.35 -7.85 0.20
N THR A 22 -7.68 -7.70 0.22
CA THR A 22 -8.58 -8.39 1.15
C THR A 22 -8.44 -9.90 1.06
N ASP A 23 -8.37 -10.44 -0.16
CA ASP A 23 -8.28 -11.89 -0.37
C ASP A 23 -6.92 -12.46 0.04
N GLN A 24 -5.84 -11.71 -0.17
CA GLN A 24 -4.50 -12.08 0.24
C GLN A 24 -4.42 -12.12 1.77
N VAL A 25 -4.92 -11.08 2.45
CA VAL A 25 -5.01 -11.04 3.91
C VAL A 25 -5.88 -12.17 4.45
N ARG A 26 -7.05 -12.43 3.83
CA ARG A 26 -7.94 -13.53 4.22
C ARG A 26 -7.27 -14.90 4.10
N LYS A 27 -6.48 -15.13 3.04
CA LYS A 27 -5.69 -16.35 2.87
C LYS A 27 -4.64 -16.50 3.96
N MET A 28 -3.92 -15.43 4.31
CA MET A 28 -2.93 -15.44 5.40
C MET A 28 -3.57 -15.74 6.76
N VAL A 29 -4.72 -15.12 7.07
CA VAL A 29 -5.45 -15.39 8.32
C VAL A 29 -5.89 -16.85 8.38
N LYS A 30 -6.45 -17.40 7.29
CA LYS A 30 -6.82 -18.83 7.22
C LYS A 30 -5.60 -19.74 7.42
N LYS A 31 -4.47 -19.43 6.79
CA LYS A 31 -3.22 -20.20 6.89
C LYS A 31 -2.60 -20.14 8.28
N SER A 32 -2.77 -19.03 9.01
CA SER A 32 -2.26 -18.88 10.37
C SER A 32 -2.89 -19.87 11.36
N GLY A 33 -4.13 -20.31 11.13
CA GLY A 33 -4.91 -21.13 12.06
C GLY A 33 -5.22 -20.45 13.40
N ILE A 34 -4.99 -19.14 13.52
CA ILE A 34 -5.33 -18.34 14.71
C ILE A 34 -6.83 -18.05 14.66
N ARG A 35 -7.57 -18.42 15.72
CA ARG A 35 -9.03 -18.23 15.79
C ARG A 35 -9.41 -16.85 16.32
N GLU A 36 -8.63 -16.34 17.27
CA GLU A 36 -8.85 -15.05 17.93
C GLU A 36 -7.49 -14.37 18.11
N GLY A 37 -7.39 -13.10 17.72
CA GLY A 37 -6.13 -12.36 17.75
C GLY A 37 -6.19 -11.07 16.95
N LEU A 38 -5.02 -10.51 16.65
CA LEU A 38 -4.86 -9.28 15.89
C LEU A 38 -4.16 -9.56 14.55
N VAL A 39 -4.63 -8.91 13.49
CA VAL A 39 -3.97 -8.89 12.18
C VAL A 39 -3.30 -7.52 12.01
N HIS A 40 -2.00 -7.53 11.79
CA HIS A 40 -1.24 -6.31 11.50
C HIS A 40 -0.82 -6.34 10.02
N VAL A 41 -1.30 -5.37 9.25
CA VAL A 41 -0.94 -5.20 7.84
C VAL A 41 -0.09 -3.94 7.73
N PHE A 42 1.11 -4.09 7.20
CA PHE A 42 2.10 -3.02 7.12
C PHE A 42 2.73 -2.98 5.73
N VAL A 43 2.94 -1.77 5.20
CA VAL A 43 3.62 -1.54 3.93
C VAL A 43 5.10 -1.28 4.19
N LEU A 44 5.96 -2.01 3.48
CA LEU A 44 7.39 -1.76 3.47
C LEU A 44 7.69 -0.52 2.58
N GLY A 45 8.03 0.61 3.20
CA GLY A 45 8.38 1.86 2.51
C GLY A 45 7.53 3.06 2.92
N SER A 46 7.86 4.26 2.43
CA SER A 46 7.21 5.52 2.81
C SER A 46 6.21 6.06 1.79
N THR A 47 6.14 5.46 0.59
CA THR A 47 5.39 6.00 -0.56
C THR A 47 4.11 5.21 -0.88
N ALA A 48 3.69 4.33 0.02
CA ALA A 48 2.44 3.58 -0.08
C ALA A 48 1.80 3.45 1.31
N SER A 49 0.49 3.21 1.33
CA SER A 49 -0.30 3.14 2.56
C SER A 49 -1.30 1.97 2.52
N ILE A 50 -1.75 1.55 3.70
CA ILE A 50 -2.89 0.64 3.85
C ILE A 50 -4.07 1.46 4.36
N THR A 51 -5.23 1.26 3.76
CA THR A 51 -6.49 1.81 4.24
C THR A 51 -7.60 0.76 4.10
N SER A 52 -8.72 0.98 4.77
CA SER A 52 -9.94 0.18 4.62
C SER A 52 -11.06 1.08 4.12
N ILE A 53 -11.56 0.81 2.93
CA ILE A 53 -12.73 1.45 2.30
C ILE A 53 -13.52 0.39 1.54
N GLU A 54 -14.74 0.70 1.15
CA GLU A 54 -15.46 -0.12 0.18
C GLU A 54 -14.69 -0.15 -1.15
N TYR A 55 -14.43 -1.34 -1.69
CA TYR A 55 -13.73 -1.48 -2.96
C TYR A 55 -14.73 -1.52 -4.12
N GLU A 56 -15.21 -0.33 -4.48
CA GLU A 56 -16.10 -0.10 -5.62
C GLU A 56 -15.38 0.78 -6.66
N PRO A 57 -15.43 0.45 -7.97
CA PRO A 57 -14.68 1.16 -9.00
C PRO A 57 -14.84 2.69 -9.03
N ALA A 58 -16.05 3.22 -8.83
CA ALA A 58 -16.28 4.66 -8.80
C ALA A 58 -15.68 5.29 -7.52
N LEU A 59 -15.85 4.67 -6.35
CA LEU A 59 -15.22 5.17 -5.12
C LEU A 59 -13.69 5.13 -5.18
N VAL A 60 -13.11 4.11 -5.83
CA VAL A 60 -11.67 4.04 -6.11
C VAL A 60 -11.23 5.21 -6.99
N GLN A 61 -12.04 5.61 -7.97
CA GLN A 61 -11.75 6.78 -8.80
C GLN A 61 -11.89 8.08 -8.00
N ASP A 62 -12.94 8.24 -7.18
CA ASP A 62 -13.12 9.40 -6.31
C ASP A 62 -11.93 9.59 -5.37
N MET A 63 -11.41 8.50 -4.80
CA MET A 63 -10.23 8.52 -3.94
C MET A 63 -8.99 8.99 -4.69
N LYS A 64 -8.77 8.50 -5.93
CA LYS A 64 -7.66 8.95 -6.77
C LYS A 64 -7.76 10.44 -7.09
N ASP A 65 -8.96 10.90 -7.42
CA ASP A 65 -9.21 12.30 -7.77
C ASP A 65 -9.00 13.23 -6.56
N ILE A 66 -9.43 12.82 -5.37
CA ILE A 66 -9.19 13.57 -4.12
C ILE A 66 -7.70 13.60 -3.79
N LEU A 67 -6.98 12.48 -3.92
CA LEU A 67 -5.54 12.44 -3.66
C LEU A 67 -4.77 13.37 -4.62
N GLU A 68 -5.09 13.35 -5.91
CA GLU A 68 -4.48 14.26 -6.89
C GLU A 68 -4.86 15.72 -6.62
N LYS A 69 -6.06 16.00 -6.11
CA LYS A 69 -6.46 17.36 -5.72
C LYS A 69 -5.71 17.86 -4.47
N LEU A 70 -5.53 17.00 -3.47
CA LEU A 70 -4.88 17.36 -2.20
C LEU A 70 -3.35 17.42 -2.34
N ILE A 71 -2.77 16.49 -3.08
CA ILE A 71 -1.34 16.33 -3.28
C ILE A 71 -1.09 16.09 -4.78
N PRO A 72 -1.17 17.15 -5.61
CA PRO A 72 -1.01 17.02 -7.05
C PRO A 72 0.38 16.53 -7.42
N LYS A 73 0.50 15.59 -8.36
CA LYS A 73 1.81 15.09 -8.80
C LYS A 73 2.67 16.16 -9.47
N SER A 74 2.04 17.22 -9.99
CA SER A 74 2.70 18.37 -10.59
C SER A 74 3.21 19.39 -9.58
N ILE A 75 2.90 19.22 -8.28
CA ILE A 75 3.36 20.16 -7.27
C ILE A 75 4.87 20.01 -7.07
N ARG A 76 5.58 21.12 -7.16
CA ARG A 76 7.01 21.16 -6.83
C ARG A 76 7.15 21.03 -5.31
N SER A 77 7.90 20.03 -4.85
CA SER A 77 8.20 19.82 -3.44
C SER A 77 9.71 19.90 -3.19
N HIS A 78 10.12 20.34 -1.99
CA HIS A 78 11.52 20.26 -1.60
C HIS A 78 12.06 18.82 -1.60
N HIS A 79 11.18 17.84 -1.35
CA HIS A 79 11.53 16.42 -1.45
C HIS A 79 11.91 16.03 -2.89
N SER A 80 11.16 16.49 -3.89
CA SER A 80 11.49 16.27 -5.32
C SER A 80 12.78 16.96 -5.79
N GLU A 81 13.29 17.94 -5.05
CA GLU A 81 14.54 18.65 -5.35
C GLU A 81 15.77 17.98 -4.74
N THR A 82 15.57 17.13 -3.74
CA THR A 82 16.65 16.46 -3.03
C THR A 82 16.87 15.10 -3.70
N ILE A 83 17.49 15.11 -4.88
CA ILE A 83 17.99 13.88 -5.51
C ILE A 83 19.13 13.35 -4.63
N PHE A 84 18.86 12.33 -3.82
CA PHE A 84 19.91 11.46 -3.29
C PHE A 84 19.95 10.19 -4.14
N ILE A 85 20.74 10.23 -5.22
CA ILE A 85 21.25 9.00 -5.84
C ILE A 85 22.23 8.41 -4.83
N GLN A 86 21.76 7.54 -3.93
CA GLN A 86 22.60 6.51 -3.33
C GLN A 86 21.78 5.45 -2.57
N VAL A 87 21.10 4.54 -3.26
CA VAL A 87 20.97 3.16 -2.76
C VAL A 87 21.11 2.19 -3.94
N MET A 88 22.36 1.74 -4.08
CA MET A 88 22.84 0.44 -4.55
C MET A 88 22.35 -0.08 -5.90
N GLY A 89 23.34 -0.20 -6.80
CA GLY A 89 23.21 -0.97 -8.04
C GLY A 89 22.64 -2.35 -7.78
N VAL A 90 21.51 -2.59 -8.42
CA VAL A 90 21.03 -3.91 -8.79
C VAL A 90 20.66 -3.77 -10.26
N GLU A 91 21.50 -4.35 -11.12
CA GLU A 91 21.04 -4.91 -12.39
C GLU A 91 20.08 -6.06 -12.10
#